data_AF-A0A8J2WXS8-F1
#
_entry.id   AF-A0A8J2WXS8-F1
#
_cell.length_a   1.000
_cell.length_b   1.000
_cell.length_c   1.000
_cell.angle_alpha   90.00
_cell.angle_beta   90.00
_cell.angle_gamma   90.00
#
_symmetry.space_group_name_H-M   'P 1'
#
loop_
_entity.id
_entity.type
_entity.pdbx_description
1 polymer ?
#
loop_
_entity_poly.entity_id
_entity_poly.type
_entity_poly.pdbx_seq_one_letter_code
_entity_poly.pdbx_strand_id
1 'polypeptide(L)'
;MCKAPKEDEFRGAESTGSAKGMMAGANLFGLINAVLTCVVLGIVATRGGDTKKTTNNAADAHLDTPVWMKQAFLNSMKVDYGENPCIDSTGQAPLRADLGDIECEDAGAQSATDVTKGAAGDLDPALAPIVDYNDMGMCTVNVHWHIGAEHRSEGQYDENQSFDHPNKDTYAGSHRRLASADGGMNIGHMCKAGKDLWEANDPSVRNTDGSVNEYDWKYCKDMHVGLTYEFHWPHSSLGACQTPWQYQYHFLDGVLCGATMGNVDIGTASQLLMDKTHGIGVEGQVFTIVNGMGGEAIRPTWDVLNGWDRQAAKDVAYYQGSTTGDAVQSGANAGDMCRGTGNLVTWHVDRECHTLEASTMDEMCRRMLVISADDMSPDVIPHGARDTVVASLTDPAEDHPDYPGTRRLRGSN
;
A
#
# COMPACT_ATOMS: atom_id res chain seq x y z
N MET A 1 -45.61 -21.23 -27.97
CA MET A 1 -45.19 -21.79 -29.28
C MET A 1 -44.41 -20.73 -30.04
N CYS A 2 -43.47 -21.12 -30.89
CA CYS A 2 -42.37 -20.26 -31.34
C CYS A 2 -42.48 -19.86 -32.83
N LYS A 3 -41.99 -18.67 -33.20
CA LYS A 3 -40.96 -18.51 -34.26
C LYS A 3 -40.51 -17.05 -34.50
N ALA A 4 -39.26 -16.96 -34.97
CA ALA A 4 -38.57 -15.87 -35.69
C ALA A 4 -37.57 -16.59 -36.66
N PRO A 5 -36.63 -15.93 -37.39
CA PRO A 5 -36.41 -14.50 -37.71
C PRO A 5 -36.56 -14.30 -39.26
N LYS A 6 -35.87 -13.46 -40.07
CA LYS A 6 -34.80 -12.41 -39.98
C LYS A 6 -34.81 -11.58 -41.29
N GLU A 7 -33.97 -10.52 -41.37
CA GLU A 7 -33.35 -9.96 -42.62
C GLU A 7 -34.29 -9.25 -43.65
N ASP A 8 -33.91 -8.19 -44.38
CA ASP A 8 -32.72 -7.30 -44.32
C ASP A 8 -32.94 -5.95 -45.08
N GLU A 9 -31.86 -5.18 -45.29
CA GLU A 9 -31.69 -3.94 -46.11
C GLU A 9 -32.22 -2.58 -45.59
N PHE A 10 -31.30 -1.60 -45.55
CA PHE A 10 -31.59 -0.18 -45.79
C PHE A 10 -30.39 0.47 -46.51
N ARG A 11 -30.62 1.34 -47.51
CA ARG A 11 -29.56 1.90 -48.39
C ARG A 11 -29.60 3.43 -48.49
N GLY A 12 -28.54 4.09 -48.00
CA GLY A 12 -28.14 5.45 -48.39
C GLY A 12 -29.05 6.61 -47.94
N ALA A 13 -28.70 7.89 -48.21
CA ALA A 13 -27.40 8.50 -48.55
C ALA A 13 -27.51 10.05 -48.47
N GLU A 14 -26.38 10.76 -48.26
CA GLU A 14 -26.20 12.21 -48.52
C GLU A 14 -27.05 13.21 -47.67
N SER A 15 -26.78 14.52 -47.55
CA SER A 15 -25.59 15.40 -47.73
C SER A 15 -25.97 16.85 -47.27
N THR A 16 -25.15 17.74 -46.70
CA THR A 16 -23.85 17.72 -45.96
C THR A 16 -23.74 19.04 -45.16
N GLY A 17 -22.81 19.18 -44.20
CA GLY A 17 -22.54 20.44 -43.47
C GLY A 17 -21.22 20.39 -42.67
N SER A 18 -20.42 21.46 -42.67
CA SER A 18 -18.99 21.43 -42.30
C SER A 18 -18.59 22.38 -41.17
N ALA A 19 -17.91 21.84 -40.15
CA ALA A 19 -16.95 22.53 -39.29
C ALA A 19 -15.90 21.52 -38.79
N LYS A 20 -14.70 21.97 -38.38
CA LYS A 20 -13.53 21.10 -38.11
C LYS A 20 -13.14 21.06 -36.63
N GLY A 21 -12.76 19.86 -36.16
CA GLY A 21 -12.07 19.60 -34.90
C GLY A 21 -11.48 18.17 -34.95
N MET A 22 -10.24 17.96 -34.51
CA MET A 22 -9.51 16.72 -34.80
C MET A 22 -9.72 15.62 -33.75
N MET A 23 -10.10 14.43 -34.20
CA MET A 23 -9.95 13.16 -33.46
C MET A 23 -8.53 12.62 -33.66
N ALA A 24 -7.86 12.19 -32.58
CA ALA A 24 -6.57 11.51 -32.60
C ALA A 24 -6.45 10.43 -31.51
N GLY A 25 -7.55 9.68 -31.28
CA GLY A 25 -7.71 8.77 -30.14
C GLY A 25 -7.84 7.28 -30.51
N ALA A 26 -6.97 6.75 -31.36
CA ALA A 26 -6.85 5.31 -31.62
C ALA A 26 -5.50 4.94 -32.25
N ASN A 27 -4.65 4.19 -31.53
CA ASN A 27 -3.67 3.19 -32.02
C ASN A 27 -2.58 2.82 -30.99
N LEU A 28 -2.39 3.56 -29.89
CA LEU A 28 -1.28 3.33 -28.94
C LEU A 28 -1.30 1.94 -28.29
N PHE A 29 -2.49 1.44 -27.91
CA PHE A 29 -2.69 0.12 -27.30
C PHE A 29 -2.22 -1.08 -28.16
N GLY A 30 -2.14 -0.92 -29.49
CA GLY A 30 -1.70 -2.00 -30.38
C GLY A 30 -0.18 -2.24 -30.36
N LEU A 31 0.61 -1.20 -30.08
CA LEU A 31 2.08 -1.27 -30.14
C LEU A 31 2.69 -1.83 -28.85
N ILE A 32 2.13 -1.47 -27.68
CA ILE A 32 2.65 -1.87 -26.36
C ILE A 32 2.65 -3.40 -26.22
N ASN A 33 1.54 -4.07 -26.57
CA ASN A 33 1.41 -5.53 -26.52
C ASN A 33 2.37 -6.24 -27.50
N ALA A 34 2.68 -5.63 -28.66
CA ALA A 34 3.59 -6.20 -29.64
C ALA A 34 5.05 -6.17 -29.16
N VAL A 35 5.48 -5.09 -28.50
CA VAL A 35 6.83 -4.99 -27.91
C VAL A 35 7.01 -5.99 -26.78
N LEU A 36 6.04 -6.08 -25.86
CA LEU A 36 6.10 -6.98 -24.70
C LEU A 36 6.23 -8.46 -25.12
N THR A 37 5.51 -8.88 -26.17
CA THR A 37 5.56 -10.25 -26.70
C THR A 37 6.94 -10.62 -27.27
N CYS A 38 7.62 -9.67 -27.90
CA CYS A 38 8.95 -9.90 -28.49
C CYS A 38 10.05 -10.11 -27.44
N VAL A 39 9.97 -9.42 -26.30
CA VAL A 39 10.95 -9.58 -25.20
C VAL A 39 10.88 -10.99 -24.60
N VAL A 40 9.67 -11.50 -24.35
CA VAL A 40 9.46 -12.85 -23.79
C VAL A 40 9.98 -13.94 -24.72
N LEU A 41 9.75 -13.83 -26.03
CA LEU A 41 10.25 -14.81 -27.02
C LEU A 41 11.78 -14.80 -27.17
N GLY A 42 12.44 -13.66 -26.93
CA GLY A 42 13.90 -13.55 -27.01
C GLY A 42 14.65 -14.40 -25.98
N ILE A 43 14.03 -14.66 -24.82
CA ILE A 43 14.66 -15.37 -23.69
C ILE A 43 14.71 -16.90 -23.92
N VAL A 44 13.76 -17.46 -24.68
CA VAL A 44 13.60 -18.92 -24.87
C VAL A 44 14.60 -19.49 -25.90
N ALA A 45 15.35 -18.65 -26.62
CA ALA A 45 15.99 -19.01 -27.88
C ALA A 45 17.53 -19.19 -27.87
N THR A 46 18.17 -19.57 -26.75
CA THR A 46 19.61 -19.94 -26.78
C THR A 46 19.97 -21.26 -26.09
N ARG A 47 20.54 -22.18 -26.90
CA ARG A 47 21.41 -23.33 -26.54
C ARG A 47 20.83 -24.43 -25.65
N GLY A 48 20.36 -25.50 -26.30
CA GLY A 48 20.55 -26.86 -25.78
C GLY A 48 21.93 -27.42 -26.14
N GLY A 49 22.43 -28.39 -25.36
CA GLY A 49 23.60 -29.21 -25.69
C GLY A 49 24.79 -29.11 -24.73
N ASP A 50 24.72 -29.76 -23.56
CA ASP A 50 25.49 -31.00 -23.31
C ASP A 50 25.16 -31.65 -21.96
N THR A 51 25.25 -32.98 -21.86
CA THR A 51 24.92 -33.73 -20.63
C THR A 51 26.14 -34.07 -19.79
N LYS A 52 26.22 -33.54 -18.57
CA LYS A 52 27.01 -34.13 -17.47
C LYS A 52 26.23 -34.12 -16.16
N LYS A 53 26.28 -35.25 -15.44
CA LYS A 53 25.73 -35.36 -14.07
C LYS A 53 26.76 -34.89 -13.06
N THR A 54 26.41 -33.93 -12.20
CA THR A 54 27.07 -33.68 -10.92
C THR A 54 26.04 -33.28 -9.88
N THR A 55 25.84 -34.18 -8.91
CA THR A 55 25.44 -33.95 -7.50
C THR A 55 24.57 -32.74 -7.15
N ASN A 56 23.39 -33.02 -6.59
CA ASN A 56 22.61 -32.08 -5.80
C ASN A 56 23.50 -31.37 -4.77
N ASN A 57 23.37 -30.04 -4.69
CA ASN A 57 23.48 -29.28 -3.45
C ASN A 57 22.25 -28.36 -3.43
N ALA A 58 21.62 -28.20 -2.27
CA ALA A 58 20.73 -27.07 -2.08
C ALA A 58 21.59 -25.79 -2.10
N ALA A 59 21.12 -24.78 -2.82
CA ALA A 59 21.71 -23.45 -2.86
C ALA A 59 20.56 -22.47 -2.89
N ASP A 60 20.57 -21.49 -1.98
CA ASP A 60 19.44 -20.62 -1.73
C ASP A 60 19.12 -19.79 -2.97
N ALA A 61 17.92 -20.02 -3.52
CA ALA A 61 17.41 -19.28 -4.67
C ALA A 61 16.78 -17.95 -4.23
N HIS A 62 17.45 -17.21 -3.32
CA HIS A 62 17.14 -15.80 -3.12
C HIS A 62 17.26 -15.09 -4.47
N LEU A 63 16.15 -14.56 -4.97
CA LEU A 63 16.11 -13.83 -6.24
C LEU A 63 16.65 -12.40 -6.06
N ASP A 64 17.86 -12.29 -5.51
CA ASP A 64 18.66 -11.07 -5.57
C ASP A 64 19.09 -10.85 -7.01
N THR A 65 18.19 -10.21 -7.78
CA THR A 65 18.48 -9.58 -9.06
C THR A 65 19.80 -8.81 -8.91
N PRO A 66 20.88 -9.21 -9.61
CA PRO A 66 22.19 -8.63 -9.37
C PRO A 66 22.15 -7.11 -9.50
N VAL A 67 22.92 -6.38 -8.68
CA VAL A 67 22.89 -4.91 -8.65
C VAL A 67 23.06 -4.28 -10.04
N TRP A 68 23.84 -4.91 -10.94
CA TRP A 68 23.99 -4.47 -12.32
C TRP A 68 22.71 -4.60 -13.17
N MET A 69 21.86 -5.60 -12.91
CA MET A 69 20.59 -5.81 -13.59
C MET A 69 19.53 -4.81 -13.10
N LYS A 70 19.47 -4.59 -11.78
CA LYS A 70 18.64 -3.53 -11.18
C LYS A 70 19.05 -2.14 -11.71
N GLN A 71 20.35 -1.84 -11.74
CA GLN A 71 20.85 -0.59 -12.32
C GLN A 71 20.56 -0.48 -13.83
N ALA A 72 20.67 -1.58 -14.58
CA ALA A 72 20.34 -1.57 -16.01
C ALA A 72 18.85 -1.29 -16.27
N PHE A 73 17.95 -1.86 -15.45
CA PHE A 73 16.51 -1.61 -15.50
C PHE A 73 16.17 -0.14 -15.21
N LEU A 74 16.67 0.40 -14.08
CA LEU A 74 16.46 1.80 -13.71
C LEU A 74 17.09 2.76 -14.74
N ASN A 75 18.26 2.42 -15.30
CA ASN A 75 18.85 3.18 -16.40
C ASN A 75 18.00 3.12 -17.68
N SER A 76 17.35 2.00 -18.00
CA SER A 76 16.43 1.92 -19.15
C SER A 76 15.17 2.76 -18.91
N MET A 77 14.61 2.74 -17.70
CA MET A 77 13.45 3.59 -17.36
C MET A 77 13.81 5.08 -17.40
N LYS A 78 15.03 5.47 -17.00
CA LYS A 78 15.53 6.84 -17.21
C LYS A 78 15.71 7.22 -18.68
N VAL A 79 16.04 6.27 -19.55
CA VAL A 79 16.11 6.49 -21.01
C VAL A 79 14.72 6.61 -21.65
N ASP A 80 13.76 5.82 -21.19
CA ASP A 80 12.41 5.76 -21.76
C ASP A 80 11.46 6.84 -21.21
N TYR A 81 11.64 7.27 -19.95
CA TYR A 81 10.74 8.18 -19.22
C TYR A 81 11.40 9.46 -18.66
N GLY A 82 12.72 9.59 -18.77
CA GLY A 82 13.48 10.76 -18.30
C GLY A 82 13.97 10.64 -16.85
N GLU A 83 14.42 11.75 -16.26
CA GLU A 83 14.72 11.81 -14.83
C GLU A 83 13.43 11.90 -14.01
N ASN A 84 13.43 11.32 -12.81
CA ASN A 84 12.28 11.31 -11.91
C ASN A 84 11.92 12.77 -11.49
N PRO A 85 10.70 13.27 -11.79
CA PRO A 85 10.31 14.66 -11.50
C PRO A 85 9.85 14.88 -10.05
N CYS A 86 9.67 13.83 -9.25
CA CYS A 86 9.19 13.90 -7.88
C CYS A 86 10.30 14.20 -6.86
N ILE A 87 11.56 14.05 -7.27
CA ILE A 87 12.77 14.18 -6.44
C ILE A 87 13.75 15.20 -7.02
N ASP A 88 14.63 15.75 -6.19
CA ASP A 88 15.68 16.68 -6.60
C ASP A 88 17.05 16.00 -6.75
N SER A 89 18.13 16.80 -6.84
CA SER A 89 19.50 16.29 -6.98
C SER A 89 20.06 15.54 -5.76
N THR A 90 19.36 15.55 -4.62
CA THR A 90 19.64 14.69 -3.45
C THR A 90 19.03 13.29 -3.59
N GLY A 91 18.07 13.10 -4.51
CA GLY A 91 17.31 11.87 -4.67
C GLY A 91 16.09 11.75 -3.75
N GLN A 92 15.57 12.87 -3.23
CA GLN A 92 14.36 12.94 -2.39
C GLN A 92 13.48 14.13 -2.80
N ALA A 93 12.21 14.14 -2.44
CA ALA A 93 11.36 15.34 -2.53
C ALA A 93 11.86 16.40 -1.51
N PRO A 94 12.12 17.67 -1.88
CA PRO A 94 12.73 18.65 -0.99
C PRO A 94 11.98 18.85 0.35
N LEU A 95 10.64 18.90 0.29
CA LEU A 95 9.79 19.07 1.47
C LEU A 95 9.81 17.88 2.44
N ARG A 96 10.43 16.74 2.07
CA ARG A 96 10.59 15.59 2.97
C ARG A 96 11.42 15.93 4.21
N ALA A 97 12.43 16.81 4.07
CA ALA A 97 13.25 17.26 5.19
C ALA A 97 12.47 18.22 6.11
N ASP A 98 11.67 19.12 5.52
CA ASP A 98 10.82 20.05 6.27
C ASP A 98 9.65 19.35 6.97
N LEU A 99 9.20 18.21 6.45
CA LEU A 99 8.19 17.31 7.03
C LEU A 99 8.82 16.12 7.78
N GLY A 100 9.96 16.37 8.43
CA GLY A 100 10.67 15.43 9.30
C GLY A 100 9.94 15.13 10.61
N ASP A 101 10.67 14.57 11.56
CA ASP A 101 10.14 14.17 12.87
C ASP A 101 10.34 15.29 13.90
N ILE A 102 9.38 15.43 14.80
CA ILE A 102 9.30 16.46 15.84
C ILE A 102 9.01 15.80 17.20
N GLU A 103 9.27 16.49 18.30
CA GLU A 103 8.86 16.01 19.63
C GLU A 103 7.32 15.92 19.68
N CYS A 104 6.78 14.82 20.22
CA CYS A 104 5.33 14.58 20.27
C CYS A 104 4.56 15.66 21.04
N GLU A 105 5.20 16.41 21.94
CA GLU A 105 4.59 17.51 22.69
C GLU A 105 4.19 18.71 21.79
N ASP A 106 4.83 18.88 20.63
CA ASP A 106 4.51 19.90 19.61
C ASP A 106 3.64 19.35 18.45
N ALA A 107 3.24 18.07 18.49
CA ALA A 107 2.65 17.39 17.35
C ALA A 107 1.13 17.54 17.20
N GLY A 108 0.66 17.60 15.95
CA GLY A 108 -0.75 17.39 15.61
C GLY A 108 -1.16 15.91 15.67
N ALA A 109 -2.45 15.62 15.48
CA ALA A 109 -2.98 14.26 15.52
C ALA A 109 -2.21 13.31 14.60
N GLN A 110 -1.78 12.18 15.15
CA GLN A 110 -0.96 11.16 14.49
C GLN A 110 -1.80 9.98 14.03
N SER A 111 -1.27 9.21 13.09
CA SER A 111 -1.84 7.91 12.69
C SER A 111 -1.41 6.76 13.62
N ALA A 112 -1.86 5.52 13.37
CA ALA A 112 -1.76 4.39 14.31
C ALA A 112 -2.56 4.61 15.61
N THR A 113 -3.76 5.18 15.49
CA THR A 113 -4.72 5.29 16.60
C THR A 113 -5.41 3.95 16.92
N ASP A 114 -6.06 3.88 18.08
CA ASP A 114 -7.07 2.86 18.33
C ASP A 114 -8.34 3.23 17.54
N VAL A 115 -8.64 2.44 16.51
CA VAL A 115 -9.79 2.63 15.62
C VAL A 115 -11.05 1.90 16.11
N THR A 116 -11.01 1.26 17.29
CA THR A 116 -12.17 0.61 17.91
C THR A 116 -13.36 1.57 17.97
N LYS A 117 -14.57 1.07 17.70
CA LYS A 117 -15.78 1.88 17.57
C LYS A 117 -16.15 2.58 18.89
N GLY A 118 -15.80 3.86 19.02
CA GLY A 118 -15.97 4.65 20.24
C GLY A 118 -14.75 4.68 21.16
N ALA A 119 -13.56 4.34 20.65
CA ALA A 119 -12.28 4.68 21.28
C ALA A 119 -12.14 6.21 21.46
N ALA A 120 -11.29 6.61 22.40
CA ALA A 120 -11.02 8.02 22.67
C ALA A 120 -9.84 8.52 21.83
N GLY A 121 -10.04 9.66 21.16
CA GLY A 121 -9.00 10.59 20.77
C GLY A 121 -9.32 11.93 21.41
N ASP A 122 -8.33 12.60 22.00
CA ASP A 122 -8.51 13.83 22.77
C ASP A 122 -8.13 15.11 21.98
N LEU A 123 -7.59 14.97 20.76
CA LEU A 123 -7.34 16.08 19.85
C LEU A 123 -8.53 16.28 18.88
N ASP A 124 -9.07 17.50 18.81
CA ASP A 124 -10.00 17.89 17.73
C ASP A 124 -9.17 18.56 16.61
N PRO A 125 -8.96 17.91 15.46
CA PRO A 125 -8.14 18.47 14.38
C PRO A 125 -8.85 19.65 13.74
N ALA A 126 -8.08 20.70 13.40
CA ALA A 126 -8.61 21.88 12.71
C ALA A 126 -9.20 21.57 11.31
N LEU A 127 -8.86 20.40 10.75
CA LEU A 127 -9.40 19.88 9.50
C LEU A 127 -10.31 18.68 9.79
N ALA A 128 -11.55 18.72 9.34
CA ALA A 128 -12.35 17.49 9.27
C ALA A 128 -11.70 16.49 8.28
N PRO A 129 -11.87 15.17 8.44
CA PRO A 129 -11.38 14.19 7.46
C PRO A 129 -11.90 14.37 6.03
N ILE A 130 -11.18 13.82 5.05
CA ILE A 130 -11.63 13.67 3.65
C ILE A 130 -12.53 12.43 3.55
N VAL A 131 -13.67 12.54 2.86
CA VAL A 131 -14.61 11.42 2.66
C VAL A 131 -14.26 10.62 1.40
N ASP A 132 -14.23 11.22 0.21
CA ASP A 132 -13.75 10.51 -0.98
C ASP A 132 -12.46 11.12 -1.52
N TYR A 133 -11.41 10.30 -1.60
CA TYR A 133 -10.14 10.64 -2.21
C TYR A 133 -10.28 10.92 -3.72
N ASN A 134 -11.27 10.30 -4.39
CA ASN A 134 -11.54 10.51 -5.81
C ASN A 134 -12.12 11.90 -6.10
N ASP A 135 -13.06 12.38 -5.28
CA ASP A 135 -13.62 13.74 -5.37
C ASP A 135 -12.55 14.82 -5.12
N MET A 136 -11.53 14.51 -4.31
CA MET A 136 -10.34 15.34 -4.09
C MET A 136 -9.28 15.20 -5.20
N GLY A 137 -9.53 14.40 -6.24
CA GLY A 137 -8.59 14.19 -7.35
C GLY A 137 -7.30 13.45 -6.95
N MET A 138 -7.33 12.71 -5.85
CA MET A 138 -6.16 11.99 -5.32
C MET A 138 -5.98 10.66 -6.04
N CYS A 139 -4.74 10.28 -6.33
CA CYS A 139 -4.39 8.93 -6.81
C CYS A 139 -3.49 8.22 -5.81
N THR A 140 -3.48 6.89 -5.86
CA THR A 140 -2.56 6.05 -5.08
C THR A 140 -1.12 6.24 -5.59
N VAL A 141 -0.20 6.62 -4.70
CA VAL A 141 1.19 6.98 -5.03
C VAL A 141 2.25 6.02 -4.51
N ASN A 142 1.83 5.00 -3.74
CA ASN A 142 2.69 3.98 -3.17
C ASN A 142 1.82 2.82 -2.65
N VAL A 143 2.43 1.65 -2.44
CA VAL A 143 1.87 0.58 -1.59
C VAL A 143 3.00 0.07 -0.70
N HIS A 144 2.78 0.01 0.60
CA HIS A 144 3.71 -0.59 1.56
C HIS A 144 2.94 -1.30 2.69
N TRP A 145 3.62 -2.09 3.51
CA TRP A 145 2.99 -2.79 4.63
C TRP A 145 3.95 -3.01 5.80
N HIS A 146 3.37 -3.18 6.98
CA HIS A 146 4.06 -3.41 8.25
C HIS A 146 3.77 -4.85 8.74
N ILE A 147 4.63 -5.42 9.59
CA ILE A 147 4.30 -6.69 10.28
C ILE A 147 3.35 -6.42 11.46
N GLY A 148 2.21 -7.11 11.47
CA GLY A 148 1.06 -6.73 12.30
C GLY A 148 0.45 -5.39 11.87
N ALA A 149 -0.55 -4.92 12.62
CA ALA A 149 -1.15 -3.60 12.46
C ALA A 149 -0.52 -2.59 13.42
N GLU A 150 -0.31 -1.36 12.94
CA GLU A 150 0.01 -0.21 13.79
C GLU A 150 -1.24 0.28 14.53
N HIS A 151 -2.39 0.25 13.82
CA HIS A 151 -3.69 0.52 14.40
C HIS A 151 -4.13 -0.60 15.34
N ARG A 152 -4.99 -0.26 16.31
CA ARG A 152 -5.68 -1.21 17.20
C ARG A 152 -7.17 -1.27 16.89
N SER A 153 -7.76 -2.47 16.91
CA SER A 153 -9.21 -2.68 16.82
C SER A 153 -9.62 -3.86 17.71
N GLU A 154 -10.35 -3.57 18.80
CA GLU A 154 -10.68 -4.54 19.86
C GLU A 154 -11.43 -5.77 19.30
N GLY A 155 -10.91 -6.97 19.60
CA GLY A 155 -11.44 -8.23 19.12
C GLY A 155 -11.15 -8.56 17.65
N GLN A 156 -10.50 -7.67 16.90
CA GLN A 156 -10.14 -7.86 15.48
C GLN A 156 -8.62 -7.91 15.30
N TYR A 157 -7.92 -6.87 15.74
CA TYR A 157 -6.46 -6.82 15.81
C TYR A 157 -6.05 -6.02 17.04
N ASP A 158 -5.71 -6.73 18.12
CA ASP A 158 -5.40 -6.18 19.43
C ASP A 158 -4.36 -7.04 20.16
N GLU A 159 -3.99 -6.64 21.38
CA GLU A 159 -3.08 -7.39 22.27
C GLU A 159 -3.55 -8.81 22.60
N ASN A 160 -4.86 -9.06 22.59
CA ASN A 160 -5.48 -10.36 22.89
C ASN A 160 -5.41 -11.32 21.70
N GLN A 161 -5.28 -10.79 20.47
CA GLN A 161 -5.09 -11.56 19.24
C GLN A 161 -3.62 -11.99 19.02
N SER A 162 -2.70 -11.64 19.91
CA SER A 162 -1.31 -12.13 19.86
C SER A 162 -1.23 -13.66 19.98
N PHE A 163 -0.31 -14.25 19.21
CA PHE A 163 0.05 -15.66 19.24
C PHE A 163 1.55 -15.87 18.97
N ASP A 164 2.01 -17.10 19.20
CA ASP A 164 3.38 -17.57 18.95
C ASP A 164 3.46 -18.26 17.59
N HIS A 165 4.38 -17.80 16.72
CA HIS A 165 4.56 -18.27 15.35
C HIS A 165 6.06 -18.38 15.06
N PRO A 166 6.57 -19.51 14.50
CA PRO A 166 8.01 -19.75 14.38
C PRO A 166 8.75 -18.74 13.49
N ASN A 167 8.05 -18.10 12.56
CA ASN A 167 8.60 -17.06 11.69
C ASN A 167 8.30 -15.63 12.19
N LYS A 168 7.95 -15.46 13.47
CA LYS A 168 7.76 -14.13 14.09
C LYS A 168 9.11 -13.48 14.42
N ASP A 169 10.03 -14.27 14.96
CA ASP A 169 11.33 -13.79 15.43
C ASP A 169 12.40 -13.75 14.33
N THR A 170 12.10 -14.26 13.12
CA THR A 170 12.99 -14.20 11.94
C THR A 170 13.28 -12.78 11.47
N TYR A 171 12.48 -11.81 11.91
CA TYR A 171 12.65 -10.39 11.59
C TYR A 171 13.77 -9.66 12.37
N ALA A 172 14.55 -10.37 13.20
CA ALA A 172 15.69 -9.80 13.90
C ALA A 172 16.78 -9.25 12.96
N GLY A 173 17.16 -7.98 13.11
CA GLY A 173 18.41 -7.42 12.58
C GLY A 173 18.46 -6.91 11.14
N SER A 174 17.36 -6.84 10.38
CA SER A 174 17.35 -6.21 9.04
C SER A 174 17.15 -4.68 9.09
N HIS A 175 17.71 -3.97 8.10
CA HIS A 175 18.49 -2.75 8.33
C HIS A 175 17.74 -1.39 8.24
N ARG A 176 16.41 -1.34 8.30
CA ARG A 176 15.64 -0.07 8.24
C ARG A 176 14.32 -0.11 9.03
N ARG A 177 14.32 -0.54 10.30
CA ARG A 177 13.08 -0.82 11.02
C ARG A 177 13.16 -0.30 12.45
N LEU A 178 12.00 0.10 13.01
CA LEU A 178 11.86 0.42 14.43
C LEU A 178 12.47 -0.70 15.26
N ALA A 179 13.59 -0.39 15.92
CA ALA A 179 14.29 -1.35 16.76
C ALA A 179 13.51 -1.49 18.07
N SER A 180 12.92 -2.67 18.29
CA SER A 180 12.60 -3.10 19.65
C SER A 180 13.89 -3.11 20.49
N ALA A 181 13.78 -3.08 21.82
CA ALA A 181 14.93 -2.85 22.72
C ALA A 181 16.06 -3.93 22.65
N ASP A 182 15.86 -4.98 21.87
CA ASP A 182 16.77 -6.08 21.55
C ASP A 182 17.40 -6.00 20.13
N GLY A 183 16.97 -5.07 19.27
CA GLY A 183 17.38 -4.97 17.87
C GLY A 183 16.52 -5.75 16.88
N GLY A 184 15.35 -6.24 17.32
CA GLY A 184 14.31 -6.80 16.45
C GLY A 184 13.61 -5.76 15.58
N MET A 185 12.83 -6.23 14.60
CA MET A 185 11.76 -5.41 14.02
C MET A 185 10.63 -5.34 15.05
N ASN A 186 10.11 -4.14 15.37
CA ASN A 186 8.89 -4.07 16.18
C ASN A 186 7.67 -4.66 15.43
N ILE A 187 6.82 -5.38 16.17
CA ILE A 187 5.74 -6.20 15.61
C ILE A 187 4.39 -5.74 16.17
N GLY A 188 3.51 -5.30 15.28
CA GLY A 188 2.22 -4.75 15.59
C GLY A 188 1.17 -5.79 15.98
N HIS A 189 -0.08 -5.34 16.09
CA HIS A 189 -1.21 -6.19 16.46
C HIS A 189 -1.43 -7.31 15.44
N MET A 190 -1.63 -8.53 15.95
CA MET A 190 -1.95 -9.69 15.12
C MET A 190 -3.45 -9.74 14.84
N CYS A 191 -3.83 -10.27 13.69
CA CYS A 191 -5.22 -10.42 13.29
C CYS A 191 -5.84 -11.67 13.94
N LYS A 192 -7.08 -11.52 14.41
CA LYS A 192 -7.89 -12.60 14.97
C LYS A 192 -7.99 -13.81 14.03
N ALA A 193 -8.20 -13.58 12.73
CA ALA A 193 -8.31 -14.66 11.75
C ALA A 193 -7.04 -15.53 11.71
N GLY A 194 -5.85 -14.92 11.73
CA GLY A 194 -4.58 -15.64 11.78
C GLY A 194 -4.39 -16.44 13.06
N LYS A 195 -4.77 -15.87 14.22
CA LYS A 195 -4.77 -16.60 15.49
C LYS A 195 -5.71 -17.81 15.46
N ASP A 196 -6.96 -17.62 15.04
CA ASP A 196 -7.97 -18.67 14.98
C ASP A 196 -7.53 -19.82 14.04
N LEU A 197 -6.98 -19.50 12.86
CA LEU A 197 -6.43 -20.48 11.91
C LEU A 197 -5.23 -21.23 12.48
N TRP A 198 -4.31 -20.53 13.16
CA TRP A 198 -3.10 -21.12 13.72
C TRP A 198 -3.40 -22.05 14.90
N GLU A 199 -4.27 -21.63 15.84
CA GLU A 199 -4.72 -22.46 16.96
C GLU A 199 -5.56 -23.66 16.50
N ALA A 200 -6.37 -23.50 15.44
CA ALA A 200 -7.08 -24.61 14.81
C ALA A 200 -6.16 -25.62 14.09
N ASN A 201 -4.92 -25.22 13.76
CA ASN A 201 -4.00 -25.94 12.85
C ASN A 201 -4.59 -26.08 11.45
N ASP A 202 -5.17 -24.99 10.92
CA ASP A 202 -5.76 -25.00 9.59
C ASP A 202 -4.69 -25.25 8.51
N PRO A 203 -4.94 -26.15 7.53
CA PRO A 203 -4.00 -26.43 6.45
C PRO A 203 -3.59 -25.19 5.64
N SER A 204 -4.36 -24.08 5.65
CA SER A 204 -3.96 -22.85 4.97
C SER A 204 -2.80 -22.10 5.63
N VAL A 205 -2.43 -22.46 6.87
CA VAL A 205 -1.30 -21.86 7.61
C VAL A 205 -0.35 -22.90 8.18
N ARG A 206 -0.79 -24.14 8.42
CA ARG A 206 0.01 -25.15 9.14
C ARG A 206 -0.06 -26.55 8.50
N ASN A 207 1.10 -27.17 8.34
CA ASN A 207 1.26 -28.55 7.90
C ASN A 207 0.92 -29.55 9.00
N THR A 208 0.59 -30.79 8.61
CA THR A 208 0.28 -31.90 9.54
C THR A 208 1.42 -32.34 10.46
N ASP A 209 2.66 -31.91 10.20
CA ASP A 209 3.82 -32.12 11.08
C ASP A 209 4.04 -30.97 12.08
N GLY A 210 3.23 -29.91 12.00
CA GLY A 210 3.31 -28.72 12.85
C GLY A 210 4.15 -27.57 12.29
N SER A 211 4.77 -27.72 11.11
CA SER A 211 5.47 -26.63 10.41
C SER A 211 4.50 -25.64 9.73
N VAL A 212 4.97 -24.46 9.33
CA VAL A 212 4.19 -23.48 8.55
C VAL A 212 3.98 -24.01 7.13
N ASN A 213 2.76 -23.87 6.60
CA ASN A 213 2.49 -24.14 5.18
C ASN A 213 2.96 -22.96 4.30
N GLU A 214 4.27 -22.76 4.23
CA GLU A 214 4.87 -21.62 3.52
C GLU A 214 4.64 -21.60 2.01
N TYR A 215 4.65 -20.38 1.46
CA TYR A 215 4.51 -20.12 0.03
C TYR A 215 5.87 -19.99 -0.68
N ASP A 216 5.91 -20.38 -1.95
CA ASP A 216 7.08 -20.26 -2.83
C ASP A 216 7.18 -18.83 -3.40
N TRP A 217 7.54 -17.87 -2.54
CA TRP A 217 7.65 -16.44 -2.84
C TRP A 217 8.65 -16.14 -3.97
N LYS A 218 8.23 -15.36 -4.98
CA LYS A 218 9.07 -15.03 -6.16
C LYS A 218 9.38 -13.55 -6.28
N TYR A 219 8.56 -12.69 -5.69
CA TYR A 219 8.60 -11.24 -5.87
C TYR A 219 8.57 -10.48 -4.54
N CYS A 220 7.77 -10.92 -3.57
CA CYS A 220 7.91 -10.40 -2.21
C CYS A 220 9.16 -10.96 -1.51
N LYS A 221 9.67 -10.21 -0.53
CA LYS A 221 10.78 -10.61 0.35
C LYS A 221 10.33 -10.62 1.80
N ASP A 222 10.93 -11.52 2.59
CA ASP A 222 10.69 -11.71 4.02
C ASP A 222 9.18 -11.77 4.40
N MET A 223 8.35 -12.33 3.53
CA MET A 223 6.93 -12.58 3.80
C MET A 223 6.74 -14.01 4.32
N HIS A 224 5.79 -14.18 5.24
CA HIS A 224 5.52 -15.47 5.88
C HIS A 224 4.02 -15.76 5.94
N VAL A 225 3.64 -16.96 5.49
CA VAL A 225 2.28 -17.49 5.68
C VAL A 225 1.97 -17.61 7.17
N GLY A 226 0.72 -17.37 7.56
CA GLY A 226 0.24 -17.40 8.95
C GLY A 226 0.39 -16.08 9.69
N LEU A 227 1.29 -15.18 9.25
CA LEU A 227 1.45 -13.86 9.88
C LEU A 227 0.46 -12.82 9.37
N THR A 228 0.29 -11.78 10.19
CA THR A 228 -0.54 -10.60 9.91
C THR A 228 0.31 -9.46 9.38
N TYR A 229 -0.22 -8.69 8.44
CA TYR A 229 0.37 -7.46 7.95
C TYR A 229 -0.71 -6.40 7.74
N GLU A 230 -0.45 -5.16 8.14
CA GLU A 230 -1.27 -4.01 7.74
C GLU A 230 -0.69 -3.35 6.50
N PHE A 231 -1.55 -3.16 5.51
CA PHE A 231 -1.22 -2.59 4.21
C PHE A 231 -1.70 -1.14 4.15
N HIS A 232 -0.83 -0.28 3.62
CA HIS A 232 -1.07 1.13 3.44
C HIS A 232 -1.03 1.47 1.95
N TRP A 233 -2.07 2.17 1.50
CA TRP A 233 -2.14 2.81 0.19
C TRP A 233 -2.14 4.34 0.37
N PRO A 234 -0.97 4.99 0.43
CA PRO A 234 -0.89 6.45 0.39
C PRO A 234 -1.50 7.01 -0.90
N HIS A 235 -2.39 7.97 -0.75
CA HIS A 235 -3.08 8.70 -1.80
C HIS A 235 -2.74 10.20 -1.71
N SER A 236 -2.55 10.85 -2.86
CA SER A 236 -2.27 12.29 -2.91
C SER A 236 -2.83 12.94 -4.16
N SER A 237 -3.41 14.14 -4.03
CA SER A 237 -3.77 15.02 -5.16
C SER A 237 -2.55 15.74 -5.74
N LEU A 238 -1.38 15.58 -5.10
CA LEU A 238 -0.07 16.00 -5.57
C LEU A 238 0.74 14.82 -6.15
N GLY A 239 0.14 13.64 -6.30
CA GLY A 239 0.80 12.53 -7.01
C GLY A 239 1.03 12.82 -8.49
N ALA A 240 2.01 12.16 -9.11
CA ALA A 240 2.19 12.18 -10.57
C ALA A 240 1.17 11.27 -11.28
N CYS A 241 -0.11 11.49 -10.99
CA CYS A 241 -1.23 10.63 -11.34
C CYS A 241 -1.33 10.37 -12.86
N GLN A 242 -1.60 9.11 -13.22
CA GLN A 242 -1.68 8.64 -14.61
C GLN A 242 -0.38 8.82 -15.42
N THR A 243 0.77 8.87 -14.76
CA THR A 243 2.11 8.87 -15.39
C THR A 243 2.95 7.66 -14.92
N PRO A 244 4.07 7.33 -15.60
CA PRO A 244 5.01 6.31 -15.14
C PRO A 244 5.62 6.60 -13.75
N TRP A 245 5.57 7.85 -13.29
CA TRP A 245 6.08 8.29 -11.99
C TRP A 245 5.00 8.31 -10.88
N GLN A 246 3.79 7.77 -11.13
CA GLN A 246 2.71 7.78 -10.14
C GLN A 246 3.10 7.07 -8.84
N TYR A 247 3.68 5.86 -8.95
CA TYR A 247 4.10 5.06 -7.79
C TYR A 247 5.56 5.35 -7.47
N GLN A 248 5.89 5.67 -6.22
CA GLN A 248 7.23 6.11 -5.82
C GLN A 248 7.77 5.36 -4.61
N TYR A 249 9.09 5.12 -4.60
CA TYR A 249 9.86 4.84 -3.40
C TYR A 249 10.84 6.01 -3.16
N HIS A 250 10.75 6.74 -2.05
CA HIS A 250 9.91 6.49 -0.90
C HIS A 250 8.48 7.03 -1.08
N PHE A 251 7.52 6.52 -0.31
CA PHE A 251 6.11 6.95 -0.45
C PHE A 251 5.92 8.47 -0.32
N LEU A 252 6.71 9.13 0.55
CA LEU A 252 6.70 10.58 0.73
C LEU A 252 7.06 11.34 -0.55
N ASP A 253 7.94 10.78 -1.38
CA ASP A 253 8.38 11.42 -2.63
C ASP A 253 7.23 11.41 -3.65
N GLY A 254 6.38 10.37 -3.65
CA GLY A 254 5.11 10.33 -4.40
C GLY A 254 4.01 11.21 -3.81
N VAL A 255 3.86 11.25 -2.49
CA VAL A 255 2.89 12.11 -1.79
C VAL A 255 3.14 13.60 -2.09
N LEU A 256 4.41 14.00 -2.21
CA LEU A 256 4.85 15.38 -2.38
C LEU A 256 5.22 15.74 -3.84
N CYS A 257 5.10 14.81 -4.80
CA CYS A 257 5.68 14.96 -6.14
C CYS A 257 5.31 16.27 -6.86
N GLY A 258 4.03 16.65 -6.88
CA GLY A 258 3.52 17.88 -7.49
C GLY A 258 4.01 19.15 -6.79
N ALA A 259 4.32 19.07 -5.48
CA ALA A 259 4.96 20.16 -4.76
C ALA A 259 6.45 20.29 -5.15
N THR A 260 7.17 19.18 -5.33
CA THR A 260 8.52 19.17 -5.92
C THR A 260 8.51 19.79 -7.33
N MET A 261 7.63 19.31 -8.21
CA MET A 261 7.48 19.82 -9.58
C MET A 261 7.12 21.30 -9.63
N GLY A 262 6.31 21.77 -8.67
CA GLY A 262 5.94 23.18 -8.52
C GLY A 262 7.00 24.07 -7.86
N ASN A 263 8.06 23.50 -7.28
CA ASN A 263 9.00 24.18 -6.38
C ASN A 263 8.27 24.91 -5.23
N VAL A 264 7.28 24.24 -4.62
CA VAL A 264 6.44 24.78 -3.54
C VAL A 264 7.21 24.74 -2.22
N ASP A 265 7.22 25.84 -1.47
CA ASP A 265 7.81 25.92 -0.13
C ASP A 265 6.88 25.34 0.96
N ILE A 266 7.44 24.99 2.12
CA ILE A 266 6.69 24.38 3.24
C ILE A 266 5.52 25.24 3.75
N GLY A 267 5.64 26.57 3.72
CA GLY A 267 4.58 27.49 4.14
C GLY A 267 3.40 27.49 3.17
N THR A 268 3.69 27.54 1.87
CA THR A 268 2.67 27.40 0.81
C THR A 268 2.06 25.99 0.81
N ALA A 269 2.87 24.94 0.96
CA ALA A 269 2.37 23.55 1.01
C ALA A 269 1.44 23.31 2.20
N SER A 270 1.80 23.81 3.39
CA SER A 270 0.94 23.77 4.58
C SER A 270 -0.40 24.47 4.35
N GLN A 271 -0.39 25.69 3.76
CA GLN A 271 -1.63 26.42 3.45
C GLN A 271 -2.53 25.66 2.46
N LEU A 272 -1.95 25.06 1.40
CA LEU A 272 -2.72 24.31 0.39
C LEU A 272 -3.42 23.06 0.96
N LEU A 273 -2.83 22.42 1.99
CA LEU A 273 -3.45 21.30 2.71
C LEU A 273 -4.50 21.80 3.72
N MET A 274 -4.20 22.87 4.47
CA MET A 274 -5.11 23.45 5.46
C MET A 274 -6.39 24.04 4.82
N ASP A 275 -6.27 24.72 3.68
CA ASP A 275 -7.42 25.22 2.91
C ASP A 275 -8.09 24.13 2.04
N LYS A 276 -7.65 22.86 2.16
CA LYS A 276 -8.10 21.71 1.36
C LYS A 276 -8.10 21.95 -0.16
N THR A 277 -7.14 22.72 -0.66
CA THR A 277 -6.86 22.80 -2.10
C THR A 277 -6.20 21.52 -2.60
N HIS A 278 -5.45 20.85 -1.72
CA HIS A 278 -4.89 19.52 -1.94
C HIS A 278 -5.24 18.59 -0.77
N GLY A 279 -5.23 17.28 -1.05
CA GLY A 279 -5.50 16.22 -0.08
C GLY A 279 -4.38 15.18 -0.07
N ILE A 280 -4.00 14.76 1.13
CA ILE A 280 -3.17 13.58 1.39
C ILE A 280 -4.01 12.63 2.24
N GLY A 281 -3.99 11.35 1.91
CA GLY A 281 -4.70 10.34 2.68
C GLY A 281 -4.04 8.97 2.59
N VAL A 282 -4.50 8.03 3.40
CA VAL A 282 -4.06 6.63 3.37
C VAL A 282 -5.27 5.74 3.60
N GLU A 283 -5.42 4.70 2.76
CA GLU A 283 -6.29 3.57 3.07
C GLU A 283 -5.46 2.51 3.80
N GLY A 284 -5.96 2.00 4.93
CA GLY A 284 -5.33 0.99 5.78
C GLY A 284 -6.19 -0.27 5.90
N GLN A 285 -5.61 -1.44 5.63
CA GLN A 285 -6.34 -2.73 5.74
C GLN A 285 -5.43 -3.86 6.25
N VAL A 286 -5.96 -4.66 7.17
CA VAL A 286 -5.20 -5.69 7.90
C VAL A 286 -5.49 -7.10 7.34
N PHE A 287 -4.44 -7.83 6.97
CA PHE A 287 -4.55 -9.18 6.39
C PHE A 287 -3.65 -10.20 7.09
N THR A 288 -4.18 -11.39 7.37
CA THR A 288 -3.38 -12.61 7.55
C THR A 288 -3.08 -13.24 6.20
N ILE A 289 -1.81 -13.57 5.93
CA ILE A 289 -1.43 -14.32 4.72
C ILE A 289 -1.74 -15.80 4.88
N VAL A 290 -2.42 -16.39 3.89
CA VAL A 290 -2.83 -17.80 3.84
C VAL A 290 -2.41 -18.46 2.53
N ASN A 291 -2.18 -19.78 2.53
CA ASN A 291 -1.67 -20.52 1.37
C ASN A 291 -2.57 -21.73 1.06
N GLY A 292 -3.25 -21.71 -0.08
CA GLY A 292 -4.19 -22.75 -0.49
C GLY A 292 -5.56 -22.68 0.17
N MET A 293 -5.93 -21.55 0.80
CA MET A 293 -7.29 -21.33 1.31
C MET A 293 -8.27 -21.14 0.15
N GLY A 294 -7.87 -20.37 -0.84
CA GLY A 294 -8.73 -20.02 -1.97
C GLY A 294 -9.93 -19.15 -1.57
N GLY A 295 -11.05 -19.32 -2.28
CA GLY A 295 -12.28 -18.58 -2.00
C GLY A 295 -12.10 -17.05 -2.08
N GLU A 296 -12.60 -16.34 -1.08
CA GLU A 296 -12.54 -14.88 -1.00
C GLU A 296 -11.11 -14.36 -0.80
N ALA A 297 -10.21 -15.14 -0.19
CA ALA A 297 -8.81 -14.76 0.03
C ALA A 297 -8.03 -14.51 -1.28
N ILE A 298 -8.47 -15.08 -2.41
CA ILE A 298 -7.86 -14.86 -3.74
C ILE A 298 -8.07 -13.41 -4.23
N ARG A 299 -9.18 -12.77 -3.87
CA ARG A 299 -9.56 -11.40 -4.29
C ARG A 299 -9.42 -11.16 -5.82
N PRO A 300 -9.95 -12.04 -6.69
CA PRO A 300 -9.62 -12.07 -8.13
C PRO A 300 -10.13 -10.86 -8.93
N THR A 301 -10.90 -9.95 -8.32
CA THR A 301 -11.40 -8.71 -8.92
C THR A 301 -10.87 -7.44 -8.25
N TRP A 302 -9.95 -7.56 -7.28
CA TRP A 302 -9.38 -6.43 -6.57
C TRP A 302 -8.21 -5.84 -7.36
N ASP A 303 -8.26 -4.54 -7.66
CA ASP A 303 -7.14 -3.84 -8.27
C ASP A 303 -6.15 -3.34 -7.20
N VAL A 304 -5.47 -4.29 -6.58
CA VAL A 304 -4.59 -4.19 -5.38
C VAL A 304 -3.52 -3.06 -5.39
N LEU A 305 -3.26 -2.39 -6.51
CA LEU A 305 -2.39 -1.21 -6.52
C LEU A 305 -3.14 0.12 -6.31
N ASN A 306 -4.37 0.22 -6.82
CA ASN A 306 -5.17 1.45 -6.82
C ASN A 306 -6.07 1.58 -5.57
N GLY A 307 -5.66 0.97 -4.44
CA GLY A 307 -6.35 1.04 -3.15
C GLY A 307 -6.68 -0.31 -2.50
N TRP A 308 -7.20 -0.25 -1.27
CA TRP A 308 -7.66 -1.38 -0.46
C TRP A 308 -8.85 -2.16 -1.06
N ASP A 309 -9.16 -3.33 -0.50
CA ASP A 309 -10.31 -4.13 -0.93
C ASP A 309 -11.61 -3.59 -0.31
N ARG A 310 -12.22 -2.63 -1.02
CA ARG A 310 -13.55 -2.06 -0.72
C ARG A 310 -14.69 -3.09 -0.74
N GLN A 311 -14.49 -4.28 -1.33
CA GLN A 311 -15.48 -5.37 -1.22
C GLN A 311 -15.41 -6.06 0.15
N ALA A 312 -14.24 -6.08 0.80
CA ALA A 312 -14.05 -6.62 2.14
C ALA A 312 -14.28 -5.60 3.26
N ALA A 313 -13.82 -4.35 3.12
CA ALA A 313 -14.00 -3.31 4.15
C ALA A 313 -15.48 -3.00 4.38
N LYS A 314 -15.98 -3.14 5.62
CA LYS A 314 -17.42 -2.97 5.95
C LYS A 314 -17.69 -2.09 7.17
N ASP A 315 -16.90 -2.18 8.24
CA ASP A 315 -16.88 -1.16 9.29
C ASP A 315 -15.58 -0.36 9.17
N VAL A 316 -15.69 0.90 8.75
CA VAL A 316 -14.53 1.75 8.44
C VAL A 316 -14.47 2.92 9.40
N ALA A 317 -13.31 3.05 10.04
CA ALA A 317 -12.90 4.25 10.76
C ALA A 317 -12.39 5.31 9.78
N TYR A 318 -12.68 6.58 10.05
CA TYR A 318 -11.97 7.68 9.39
C TYR A 318 -11.66 8.84 10.33
N TYR A 319 -10.45 9.41 10.19
CA TYR A 319 -9.88 10.39 11.11
C TYR A 319 -8.72 11.17 10.46
N GLN A 320 -8.27 12.26 11.07
CA GLN A 320 -7.01 12.94 10.73
C GLN A 320 -5.85 12.39 11.58
N GLY A 321 -4.81 11.95 10.89
CA GLY A 321 -3.55 11.57 11.47
C GLY A 321 -2.37 12.20 10.74
N SER A 322 -1.26 11.46 10.74
CA SER A 322 0.00 11.80 10.09
C SER A 322 0.39 10.74 9.05
N THR A 323 1.45 10.99 8.28
CA THR A 323 2.11 9.93 7.48
C THR A 323 2.68 8.84 8.40
N THR A 324 3.01 7.65 7.90
CA THR A 324 3.80 6.66 8.64
C THR A 324 5.30 7.04 8.72
N GLY A 325 6.12 6.25 9.43
CA GLY A 325 7.59 6.34 9.39
C GLY A 325 8.31 5.54 10.49
N ASP A 326 9.48 4.97 10.16
CA ASP A 326 10.26 4.04 11.00
C ASP A 326 10.96 4.67 12.23
N ALA A 327 10.59 5.90 12.61
CA ALA A 327 11.16 6.67 13.72
C ALA A 327 10.09 7.21 14.69
N VAL A 328 8.82 6.84 14.47
CA VAL A 328 7.66 7.34 15.22
C VAL A 328 7.36 6.43 16.41
N GLN A 329 7.06 7.04 17.55
CA GLN A 329 6.73 6.37 18.80
C GLN A 329 5.27 6.61 19.18
N SER A 330 4.78 5.94 20.23
CA SER A 330 3.40 6.07 20.71
C SER A 330 3.10 7.41 21.38
N GLY A 331 4.12 8.22 21.69
CA GLY A 331 3.97 9.51 22.39
C GLY A 331 3.58 9.36 23.86
N ALA A 332 3.82 8.18 24.44
CA ALA A 332 3.53 7.88 25.85
C ALA A 332 4.60 8.44 26.82
N ASN A 333 5.77 8.84 26.32
CA ASN A 333 6.92 9.29 27.10
C ASN A 333 7.37 10.69 26.65
N ALA A 334 7.91 11.47 27.60
CA ALA A 334 8.51 12.77 27.27
C ALA A 334 9.76 12.59 26.40
N GLY A 335 9.84 13.33 25.29
CA GLY A 335 10.87 13.18 24.26
C GLY A 335 10.63 12.04 23.26
N ASP A 336 9.45 11.41 23.25
CA ASP A 336 9.04 10.55 22.14
C ASP A 336 8.88 11.37 20.85
N MET A 337 9.23 10.79 19.70
CA MET A 337 9.19 11.44 18.39
C MET A 337 7.92 11.11 17.60
N CYS A 338 7.33 12.14 16.98
CA CYS A 338 6.13 12.11 16.16
C CYS A 338 6.39 12.74 14.77
N ARG A 339 5.51 12.52 13.79
CA ARG A 339 5.68 13.11 12.44
C ARG A 339 5.18 14.56 12.43
N GLY A 340 5.94 15.46 11.80
CA GLY A 340 5.52 16.84 11.52
C GLY A 340 4.32 16.97 10.56
N THR A 341 3.82 15.87 10.02
CA THR A 341 2.61 15.80 9.16
C THR A 341 1.31 15.60 9.94
N GLY A 342 1.33 15.69 11.27
CA GLY A 342 0.12 15.54 12.11
C GLY A 342 -0.98 16.54 11.77
N ASN A 343 -2.23 16.11 11.88
CA ASN A 343 -3.45 16.76 11.35
C ASN A 343 -3.55 16.86 9.81
N LEU A 344 -2.52 16.58 9.02
CA LEU A 344 -2.49 16.86 7.57
C LEU A 344 -2.85 15.66 6.68
N VAL A 345 -3.00 14.45 7.25
CA VAL A 345 -3.28 13.22 6.49
C VAL A 345 -4.59 12.61 6.94
N THR A 346 -5.55 12.43 6.02
CA THR A 346 -6.74 11.62 6.33
C THR A 346 -6.38 10.14 6.34
N TRP A 347 -6.94 9.39 7.27
CA TRP A 347 -6.88 7.94 7.29
C TRP A 347 -8.26 7.33 7.13
N HIS A 348 -8.37 6.32 6.27
CA HIS A 348 -9.49 5.39 6.20
C HIS A 348 -8.97 4.01 6.63
N VAL A 349 -9.50 3.44 7.71
CA VAL A 349 -8.98 2.17 8.27
C VAL A 349 -10.09 1.16 8.44
N ASP A 350 -9.87 -0.05 7.94
CA ASP A 350 -10.81 -1.16 8.04
C ASP A 350 -10.74 -1.74 9.46
N ARG A 351 -11.83 -1.66 10.23
CA ARG A 351 -11.86 -2.13 11.62
C ARG A 351 -11.83 -3.65 11.71
N GLU A 352 -12.14 -4.37 10.63
CA GLU A 352 -12.07 -5.82 10.54
C GLU A 352 -10.76 -6.25 9.86
N CYS A 353 -10.22 -7.42 10.25
CA CYS A 353 -9.07 -8.01 9.56
C CYS A 353 -9.47 -9.28 8.82
N HIS A 354 -8.80 -9.53 7.69
CA HIS A 354 -9.22 -10.54 6.71
C HIS A 354 -8.09 -11.51 6.38
N THR A 355 -8.36 -12.50 5.54
CA THR A 355 -7.33 -13.38 4.95
C THR A 355 -6.95 -12.96 3.53
N LEU A 356 -5.67 -13.08 3.16
CA LEU A 356 -5.17 -12.82 1.81
C LEU A 356 -4.34 -14.00 1.32
N GLU A 357 -4.67 -14.53 0.15
CA GLU A 357 -3.97 -15.65 -0.47
C GLU A 357 -2.55 -15.22 -0.88
N ALA A 358 -1.52 -15.98 -0.50
CA ALA A 358 -0.11 -15.64 -0.69
C ALA A 358 0.25 -15.41 -2.16
N SER A 359 -0.42 -16.11 -3.09
CA SER A 359 -0.24 -15.89 -4.54
C SER A 359 -0.78 -14.54 -5.03
N THR A 360 -1.81 -13.98 -4.39
CA THR A 360 -2.31 -12.62 -4.66
C THR A 360 -1.36 -11.57 -4.11
N MET A 361 -0.75 -11.85 -2.95
CA MET A 361 0.30 -11.01 -2.37
C MET A 361 1.57 -10.97 -3.24
N ASP A 362 2.07 -12.14 -3.69
CA ASP A 362 3.25 -12.22 -4.55
C ASP A 362 3.01 -11.58 -5.94
N GLU A 363 1.78 -11.65 -6.47
CA GLU A 363 1.37 -10.91 -7.67
C GLU A 363 1.35 -9.38 -7.43
N MET A 364 0.94 -8.89 -6.26
CA MET A 364 1.05 -7.46 -5.93
C MET A 364 2.51 -6.99 -5.96
N CYS A 365 3.40 -7.72 -5.28
CA CYS A 365 4.85 -7.45 -5.32
C CYS A 365 5.39 -7.49 -6.77
N ARG A 366 4.95 -8.46 -7.59
CA ARG A 366 5.30 -8.51 -9.01
C ARG A 366 4.84 -7.27 -9.77
N ARG A 367 3.62 -6.78 -9.52
CA ARG A 367 3.08 -5.57 -10.16
C ARG A 367 3.89 -4.34 -9.74
N MET A 368 4.18 -4.16 -8.44
CA MET A 368 5.00 -3.05 -7.93
C MET A 368 6.36 -2.95 -8.65
N LEU A 369 7.05 -4.09 -8.82
CA LEU A 369 8.36 -4.17 -9.48
C LEU A 369 8.36 -3.81 -10.98
N VAL A 370 7.20 -3.64 -11.63
CA VAL A 370 7.11 -3.36 -13.07
C VAL A 370 6.16 -2.23 -13.47
N ILE A 371 5.39 -1.67 -12.53
CA ILE A 371 4.37 -0.63 -12.83
C ILE A 371 4.95 0.79 -12.86
N SER A 372 6.01 1.05 -12.08
CA SER A 372 6.64 2.36 -11.95
C SER A 372 7.89 2.49 -12.80
N ALA A 373 8.21 3.73 -13.20
CA ALA A 373 9.53 4.12 -13.69
C ALA A 373 10.58 4.25 -12.55
N ASP A 374 10.15 4.16 -11.29
CA ASP A 374 10.94 4.29 -10.08
C ASP A 374 11.14 2.96 -9.32
N ASP A 375 12.11 2.92 -8.40
CA ASP A 375 12.56 1.70 -7.74
C ASP A 375 11.65 1.25 -6.59
N MET A 376 10.51 0.64 -6.88
CA MET A 376 9.59 0.07 -5.86
C MET A 376 10.16 -1.15 -5.08
N SER A 377 11.34 -1.66 -5.44
CA SER A 377 11.89 -2.87 -4.81
C SER A 377 12.28 -2.79 -3.31
N PRO A 378 12.47 -1.62 -2.68
CA PRO A 378 12.63 -1.52 -1.23
C PRO A 378 11.33 -1.50 -0.43
N ASP A 379 10.16 -1.58 -1.09
CA ASP A 379 8.83 -1.72 -0.47
C ASP A 379 8.19 -3.10 -0.70
N VAL A 380 8.83 -4.02 -1.44
CA VAL A 380 8.34 -5.42 -1.57
C VAL A 380 8.73 -6.31 -0.38
N ILE A 381 8.84 -5.72 0.80
CA ILE A 381 9.33 -6.30 2.06
C ILE A 381 8.58 -5.64 3.23
N PRO A 382 8.21 -6.36 4.30
CA PRO A 382 7.54 -5.74 5.44
C PRO A 382 8.46 -4.79 6.20
N HIS A 383 7.93 -3.61 6.51
CA HIS A 383 8.51 -2.64 7.46
C HIS A 383 8.07 -2.95 8.90
N GLY A 384 8.69 -2.29 9.89
CA GLY A 384 8.29 -2.45 11.29
C GLY A 384 7.03 -1.66 11.60
N ALA A 385 6.09 -2.25 12.35
CA ALA A 385 4.96 -1.50 12.89
C ALA A 385 5.40 -0.70 14.13
N ARG A 386 4.81 0.46 14.37
CA ARG A 386 4.94 1.15 15.67
C ARG A 386 3.85 0.75 16.65
N ASP A 387 4.08 1.09 17.90
CA ASP A 387 3.10 0.98 18.98
C ASP A 387 1.94 1.96 18.74
N THR A 388 0.70 1.53 19.04
CA THR A 388 -0.49 2.39 18.94
C THR A 388 -0.33 3.67 19.75
N VAL A 389 -0.66 4.80 19.12
CA VAL A 389 -0.48 6.14 19.66
C VAL A 389 -1.49 6.43 20.79
N VAL A 390 -1.06 7.14 21.83
CA VAL A 390 -1.92 7.53 22.95
C VAL A 390 -3.04 8.49 22.54
N ALA A 391 -4.20 8.38 23.17
CA ALA A 391 -5.40 9.18 22.88
C ALA A 391 -5.15 10.71 22.87
N SER A 392 -4.21 11.20 23.68
CA SER A 392 -3.81 12.61 23.72
C SER A 392 -3.12 13.12 22.45
N LEU A 393 -2.85 12.25 21.47
CA LEU A 393 -2.20 12.55 20.20
C LEU A 393 -3.00 12.03 18.99
N THR A 394 -4.29 11.70 19.14
CA THR A 394 -5.13 11.16 18.05
C THR A 394 -6.48 11.88 17.95
N ASP A 395 -7.00 11.95 16.72
CA ASP A 395 -8.37 12.39 16.40
C ASP A 395 -9.36 11.25 16.73
N PRO A 396 -10.48 11.50 17.45
CA PRO A 396 -11.46 10.47 17.77
C PRO A 396 -12.16 9.93 16.51
N ALA A 397 -11.76 8.72 16.10
CA ALA A 397 -12.11 8.18 14.79
C ALA A 397 -13.62 7.93 14.58
N GLU A 398 -14.18 8.55 13.54
CA GLU A 398 -15.61 8.50 13.22
C GLU A 398 -16.00 7.26 12.38
N ASP A 399 -17.31 7.07 12.15
CA ASP A 399 -17.85 6.07 11.21
C ASP A 399 -17.88 6.66 9.79
N HIS A 400 -17.13 6.07 8.84
CA HIS A 400 -17.10 6.58 7.47
C HIS A 400 -18.49 6.54 6.80
N PRO A 401 -19.00 7.65 6.25
CA PRO A 401 -20.41 7.79 5.89
C PRO A 401 -20.89 6.82 4.80
N ASP A 402 -20.02 6.44 3.87
CA ASP A 402 -20.36 5.55 2.75
C ASP A 402 -20.21 4.04 3.04
N TYR A 403 -19.69 3.66 4.22
CA TYR A 403 -19.59 2.26 4.63
C TYR A 403 -20.77 1.86 5.55
N PRO A 404 -21.33 0.65 5.40
CA PRO A 404 -22.67 0.31 5.93
C PRO A 404 -22.68 -0.06 7.43
N GLY A 405 -22.41 0.91 8.32
CA GLY A 405 -22.51 0.74 9.78
C GLY A 405 -23.11 1.94 10.54
N THR A 406 -23.57 2.97 9.83
CA THR A 406 -23.60 4.35 10.36
C THR A 406 -24.75 4.68 11.30
N ARG A 407 -24.41 5.05 12.55
CA ARG A 407 -25.15 6.07 13.32
C ARG A 407 -24.24 7.29 13.49
N ARG A 408 -24.54 8.37 12.76
CA ARG A 408 -23.83 9.66 12.89
C ARG A 408 -23.81 10.13 14.36
N LEU A 409 -22.63 10.54 14.85
CA LEU A 409 -22.42 11.09 16.20
C LEU A 409 -21.53 12.36 16.22
N ARG A 410 -21.85 13.36 15.40
CA ARG A 410 -21.59 14.78 15.75
C ARG A 410 -22.93 15.54 15.77
N GLY A 411 -23.17 16.33 16.82
CA GLY A 411 -24.35 17.22 16.94
C GLY A 411 -25.52 16.74 17.82
N SER A 412 -25.27 16.25 19.04
CA SER A 412 -26.34 16.04 20.04
C SER A 412 -26.04 16.59 21.45
N ASN A 413 -25.51 17.82 21.50
CA ASN A 413 -25.91 18.88 22.44
C ASN A 413 -25.60 20.24 21.80
#